data_AF-A0A224XTW5-F1
#
_entry.id   AF-A0A224XTW5-F1
#
_cell.length_a   1.000
_cell.length_b   1.000
_cell.length_c   1.000
_cell.angle_alpha   90.00
_cell.angle_beta   90.00
_cell.angle_gamma   90.00
#
_symmetry.space_group_name_H-M   'P 1'
#
loop_
_entity.id
_entity.type
_entity.pdbx_description
1 polymer ?
#
loop_
_entity_poly.entity_id
_entity_poly.type
_entity_poly.pdbx_seq_one_letter_code
_entity_poly.pdbx_strand_id
1 'polypeptide(L)'
;MLTSTLCTLATPVIARAGGAIGLTILRFILGLGQGSLYPSLNVLMAHWAPPAERGRMGALVFAGAMIGNVISMALSGYLIYHGGWTTVFYVFGILGLCWVAMWHFLISSDPSQHPFISKKELQYIKEATGATKSKDELPPTPWRDILTSVPLWGLIIAQIGHDWGLFTIITDLPKYMKNVKTKFNEEAQKL
;
A
#
# COMPACT_ATOMS: atom_id res chain seq x y z
N MET A 1 -7.64 -0.86 5.87
CA MET A 1 -8.14 -1.87 4.92
C MET A 1 -9.66 -1.96 4.90
N LEU A 2 -10.34 -2.26 6.02
CA LEU A 2 -11.82 -2.31 6.03
C LEU A 2 -12.45 -0.98 5.57
N THR A 3 -12.00 0.15 6.12
CA THR A 3 -12.48 1.49 5.75
C THR A 3 -12.31 1.77 4.25
N SER A 4 -11.12 1.51 3.69
CA SER A 4 -10.85 1.73 2.27
C SER A 4 -11.72 0.85 1.36
N THR A 5 -11.99 -0.39 1.77
CA THR A 5 -12.87 -1.31 1.04
C THR A 5 -14.32 -0.84 1.04
N LEU A 6 -14.85 -0.43 2.21
CA LEU A 6 -16.20 0.10 2.32
C LEU A 6 -16.36 1.40 1.51
N CYS A 7 -15.37 2.29 1.56
CA CYS A 7 -15.37 3.50 0.74
C CYS A 7 -15.33 3.19 -0.76
N THR A 8 -14.59 2.15 -1.16
CA THR A 8 -14.53 1.69 -2.56
C THR A 8 -15.91 1.22 -3.04
N LEU A 9 -16.61 0.39 -2.25
CA LEU A 9 -17.97 -0.07 -2.54
C LEU A 9 -19.00 1.07 -2.59
N ALA A 10 -18.83 2.07 -1.73
CA ALA A 10 -19.71 3.24 -1.69
C ALA A 10 -19.47 4.23 -2.85
N THR A 11 -18.33 4.12 -3.56
CA THR A 11 -17.92 5.09 -4.58
C THR A 11 -18.94 5.26 -5.71
N PRO A 12 -19.50 4.20 -6.33
CA PRO A 12 -20.51 4.36 -7.38
C PRO A 12 -21.78 5.07 -6.89
N VAL A 13 -22.23 4.77 -5.67
CA VAL A 13 -23.45 5.34 -5.07
C VAL A 13 -23.25 6.82 -4.76
N ILE A 14 -22.13 7.15 -4.10
CA ILE A 14 -21.81 8.52 -3.71
C ILE A 14 -21.52 9.39 -4.94
N ALA A 15 -20.87 8.85 -5.97
CA ALA A 15 -20.64 9.58 -7.20
C ALA A 15 -21.95 9.98 -7.92
N ARG A 16 -22.98 9.12 -7.87
CA ARG A 16 -24.29 9.41 -8.47
C ARG A 16 -25.14 10.36 -7.62
N ALA A 17 -25.10 10.22 -6.30
CA ALA A 17 -25.95 11.00 -5.39
C ALA A 17 -25.33 12.34 -4.97
N GLY A 18 -24.03 12.37 -4.69
CA GLY A 18 -23.31 13.52 -4.11
C GLY A 18 -22.42 14.26 -5.11
N GLY A 19 -22.38 13.84 -6.38
CA GLY A 19 -21.58 14.46 -7.42
C GLY A 19 -20.09 14.60 -7.06
N ALA A 20 -19.47 15.68 -7.52
CA ALA A 20 -18.04 15.92 -7.32
C ALA A 20 -17.66 16.14 -5.84
N ILE A 21 -18.49 16.84 -5.07
CA ILE A 21 -18.21 17.17 -3.67
C ILE A 21 -18.24 15.90 -2.81
N GLY A 22 -19.26 15.06 -2.98
CA GLY A 22 -19.36 13.78 -2.27
C GLY A 22 -18.19 12.85 -2.59
N LEU A 23 -17.76 12.81 -3.86
CA LEU A 23 -16.61 12.02 -4.28
C LEU A 23 -15.30 12.51 -3.65
N THR A 24 -15.09 13.84 -3.57
CA THR A 24 -13.90 14.42 -2.93
C THR A 24 -13.81 14.05 -1.46
N ILE A 25 -14.91 14.17 -0.72
CA ILE A 25 -14.97 13.79 0.70
C ILE A 25 -14.67 12.31 0.87
N LEU A 26 -15.27 11.46 0.03
CA LEU A 26 -15.03 10.02 0.07
C LEU A 26 -13.56 9.66 -0.20
N ARG A 27 -12.92 10.36 -1.15
CA ARG A 27 -11.50 10.17 -1.48
C ARG A 27 -10.60 10.59 -0.34
N PHE A 28 -10.93 11.66 0.37
CA PHE A 28 -10.20 12.07 1.57
C PHE A 28 -10.25 10.97 2.65
N ILE A 29 -11.43 10.44 2.94
CA ILE A 29 -11.61 9.35 3.92
C ILE A 29 -10.86 8.08 3.50
N LEU A 30 -10.93 7.74 2.20
CA LEU A 30 -10.21 6.59 1.65
C LEU A 30 -8.70 6.76 1.85
N GLY A 31 -8.16 7.94 1.56
CA GLY A 31 -6.74 8.26 1.77
C GLY A 31 -6.30 8.10 3.22
N LEU A 32 -7.09 8.62 4.17
CA LEU A 32 -6.84 8.44 5.61
C LEU A 32 -6.81 6.96 6.01
N GLY A 33 -7.74 6.16 5.47
CA GLY A 33 -7.81 4.73 5.76
C GLY A 33 -6.68 3.88 5.14
N GLN A 34 -6.02 4.38 4.10
CA GLN A 34 -4.88 3.72 3.45
C GLN A 34 -3.52 4.14 4.03
N GLY A 35 -3.40 5.35 4.58
CA GLY A 35 -2.14 5.88 5.10
C GLY A 35 -1.50 5.03 6.20
N SER A 36 -2.30 4.30 6.98
CA SER A 36 -1.79 3.43 8.05
C SER A 36 -1.23 2.09 7.57
N LEU A 37 -1.36 1.73 6.28
CA LEU A 37 -1.02 0.39 5.79
C LEU A 37 0.48 0.09 5.94
N TYR A 38 1.35 0.93 5.39
CA TYR A 38 2.80 0.72 5.44
C TYR A 38 3.39 0.68 6.86
N PRO A 39 3.05 1.60 7.79
CA PRO A 39 3.56 1.50 9.16
C PRO A 39 3.04 0.24 9.86
N SER A 40 1.76 -0.13 9.66
CA SER A 40 1.20 -1.36 10.24
C SER A 40 1.90 -2.62 9.71
N LEU A 41 2.20 -2.66 8.41
CA LEU A 41 2.95 -3.77 7.79
C LEU A 41 4.37 -3.87 8.36
N ASN A 42 5.06 -2.74 8.54
CA ASN A 42 6.40 -2.74 9.14
C ASN A 42 6.39 -3.24 10.58
N VAL A 43 5.39 -2.86 11.38
CA VAL A 43 5.22 -3.39 12.75
C VAL A 43 4.93 -4.89 12.74
N LEU A 44 4.04 -5.35 11.84
CA LEU A 44 3.74 -6.78 11.72
C LEU A 44 4.99 -7.58 11.33
N MET A 45 5.76 -7.10 10.33
CA MET A 45 7.03 -7.72 9.95
C MET A 45 8.05 -7.69 11.10
N ALA A 46 8.05 -6.64 11.93
CA ALA A 46 8.97 -6.57 13.06
C ALA A 46 8.71 -7.67 14.10
N HIS A 47 7.45 -8.07 14.30
CA HIS A 47 7.08 -9.16 15.23
C HIS A 47 7.21 -10.57 14.62
N TRP A 48 6.95 -10.70 13.32
CA TRP A 48 6.87 -12.01 12.66
C TRP A 48 8.13 -12.41 11.89
N ALA A 49 8.93 -11.46 11.42
CA ALA A 49 10.10 -11.74 10.59
C ALA A 49 11.39 -11.73 11.42
N PRO A 50 12.09 -12.87 11.55
CA PRO A 50 13.43 -12.95 12.11
C PRO A 50 14.37 -11.97 11.41
N PRO A 51 15.33 -11.32 12.12
CA PRO A 51 16.20 -10.31 11.53
C PRO A 51 16.96 -10.78 10.27
N ALA A 52 17.38 -12.05 10.24
CA ALA A 52 18.09 -12.64 9.10
C ALA A 52 17.21 -12.80 7.84
N GLU A 53 15.90 -12.95 8.01
CA GLU A 53 14.94 -13.23 6.92
C GLU A 53 14.09 -12.00 6.56
N ARG A 54 14.08 -10.97 7.42
CA ARG A 54 13.27 -9.76 7.26
C ARG A 54 13.43 -9.08 5.91
N GLY A 55 14.65 -9.05 5.37
CA GLY A 55 14.90 -8.49 4.03
C GLY A 55 14.20 -9.27 2.91
N ARG A 56 14.21 -10.61 2.98
CA ARG A 56 13.55 -11.49 1.99
C ARG A 56 12.04 -11.40 2.09
N MET A 57 11.51 -11.46 3.30
CA MET A 57 10.06 -11.30 3.56
C MET A 57 9.57 -9.94 3.10
N GLY A 58 10.31 -8.87 3.42
CA GLY A 58 10.01 -7.52 2.95
C GLY A 58 9.98 -7.43 1.43
N ALA A 59 11.02 -7.94 0.75
CA ALA A 59 11.08 -7.95 -0.71
C ALA A 59 9.87 -8.66 -1.36
N LEU A 60 9.44 -9.80 -0.80
CA LEU A 60 8.25 -10.51 -1.27
C LEU A 60 6.97 -9.69 -1.09
N VAL A 61 6.80 -9.04 0.07
CA VAL A 61 5.63 -8.18 0.34
C VAL A 61 5.57 -7.01 -0.64
N PHE A 62 6.68 -6.31 -0.86
CA PHE A 62 6.72 -5.17 -1.79
C PHE A 62 6.60 -5.60 -3.25
N ALA A 63 7.17 -6.74 -3.64
CA ALA A 63 6.98 -7.31 -4.97
C ALA A 63 5.50 -7.66 -5.23
N GLY A 64 4.81 -8.22 -4.22
CA GLY A 64 3.38 -8.49 -4.28
C GLY A 64 2.55 -7.24 -4.57
N ALA A 65 2.92 -6.09 -4.00
CA ALA A 65 2.24 -4.82 -4.29
C ALA A 65 2.39 -4.40 -5.76
N MET A 66 3.58 -4.56 -6.35
CA MET A 66 3.82 -4.25 -7.77
C MET A 66 3.04 -5.18 -8.70
N ILE A 67 3.04 -6.48 -8.41
CA ILE A 67 2.26 -7.48 -9.17
C ILE A 67 0.77 -7.14 -9.08
N GLY A 68 0.28 -6.82 -7.88
CA GLY A 68 -1.09 -6.42 -7.64
C GLY A 68 -1.50 -5.21 -8.47
N ASN A 69 -0.63 -4.20 -8.60
CA ASN A 69 -0.89 -3.03 -9.45
C ASN A 69 -1.07 -3.39 -10.92
N VAL A 70 -0.18 -4.24 -11.47
CA VAL A 70 -0.25 -4.68 -12.87
C VAL A 70 -1.54 -5.44 -13.14
N ILE A 71 -1.85 -6.43 -12.30
CA ILE A 71 -3.08 -7.23 -12.41
C ILE A 71 -4.31 -6.33 -12.28
N SER A 72 -4.32 -5.43 -11.30
CA SER A 72 -5.46 -4.55 -11.05
C SER A 72 -5.71 -3.62 -12.24
N MET A 73 -4.66 -3.10 -12.86
CA MET A 73 -4.78 -2.22 -14.03
C MET A 73 -5.35 -2.97 -15.24
N ALA A 74 -4.82 -4.15 -15.54
CA ALA A 74 -5.32 -4.98 -16.64
C ALA A 74 -6.78 -5.41 -16.43
N LEU A 75 -7.10 -5.89 -15.23
CA LEU A 75 -8.45 -6.32 -14.87
C LEU A 75 -9.44 -5.15 -14.89
N SER A 76 -9.04 -3.97 -14.42
CA SER A 76 -9.88 -2.77 -14.47
C SER A 76 -10.25 -2.42 -15.91
N GLY A 77 -9.29 -2.46 -16.85
CA GLY A 77 -9.56 -2.20 -18.27
C GLY A 77 -10.60 -3.18 -18.85
N TYR A 78 -10.45 -4.47 -18.54
CA TYR A 78 -11.39 -5.51 -18.96
C TYR A 78 -12.80 -5.31 -18.38
N LEU A 79 -12.90 -5.02 -17.08
CA LEU A 79 -14.17 -4.80 -16.40
C LEU A 79 -14.90 -3.54 -16.90
N ILE A 80 -14.15 -2.47 -17.20
CA ILE A 80 -14.72 -1.24 -17.77
C ILE A 80 -15.32 -1.51 -19.15
N TYR A 81 -14.61 -2.26 -19.99
CA TYR A 81 -15.07 -2.56 -21.35
C TYR A 81 -16.40 -3.32 -21.38
N HIS A 82 -16.61 -4.28 -20.47
CA HIS A 82 -17.83 -5.11 -20.46
C HIS A 82 -18.95 -4.60 -19.55
N GLY A 83 -18.62 -3.93 -18.45
CA GLY A 83 -19.58 -3.59 -17.39
C GLY A 83 -19.59 -2.11 -16.98
N GLY A 84 -18.80 -1.28 -17.66
CA GLY A 84 -18.63 0.13 -17.33
C GLY A 84 -17.79 0.36 -16.08
N TRP A 85 -17.62 1.62 -15.70
CA TRP A 85 -16.70 2.00 -14.62
C TRP A 85 -17.15 1.54 -13.24
N THR A 86 -18.45 1.35 -13.00
CA THR A 86 -18.98 1.00 -11.68
C THR A 86 -18.66 -0.44 -11.27
N THR A 87 -18.53 -1.36 -12.22
CA THR A 87 -18.24 -2.78 -11.92
C THR A 87 -16.87 -2.97 -11.29
N VAL A 88 -15.89 -2.16 -11.67
CA VAL A 88 -14.55 -2.14 -11.06
C VAL A 88 -14.66 -1.95 -9.55
N PHE A 89 -15.41 -0.95 -9.10
CA PHE A 89 -15.56 -0.65 -7.67
C PHE A 89 -16.25 -1.78 -6.91
N TYR A 90 -17.25 -2.42 -7.50
CA TYR A 90 -17.92 -3.55 -6.87
C TYR A 90 -17.04 -4.80 -6.80
N VAL A 91 -16.34 -5.14 -7.89
CA VAL A 91 -15.44 -6.31 -7.92
C VAL A 91 -14.28 -6.14 -6.95
N PHE A 92 -13.54 -5.03 -7.03
CA PHE A 92 -12.41 -4.78 -6.11
C PHE A 92 -12.88 -4.56 -4.66
N GLY A 93 -14.06 -3.98 -4.47
CA GLY A 93 -14.66 -3.84 -3.15
C GLY A 93 -15.04 -5.18 -2.52
N ILE A 94 -15.66 -6.09 -3.26
CA ILE A 94 -16.00 -7.44 -2.78
C ILE A 94 -14.72 -8.25 -2.53
N LEU A 95 -13.75 -8.23 -3.45
CA LEU A 95 -12.46 -8.88 -3.25
C LEU A 95 -11.75 -8.34 -2.00
N GLY A 96 -11.80 -7.03 -1.77
CA GLY A 96 -11.26 -6.41 -0.57
C GLY A 96 -11.96 -6.85 0.71
N LEU A 97 -13.28 -7.11 0.68
CA LEU A 97 -14.02 -7.63 1.83
C LEU A 97 -13.63 -9.08 2.13
N CYS A 98 -13.56 -9.92 1.09
CA CYS A 98 -13.08 -11.30 1.21
C CYS A 98 -11.66 -11.33 1.77
N TRP A 99 -10.79 -10.44 1.31
CA TRP A 99 -9.42 -10.32 1.82
C TRP A 99 -9.37 -9.90 3.29
N VAL A 100 -10.19 -8.91 3.69
CA VAL A 100 -10.27 -8.50 5.10
C VAL A 100 -10.78 -9.63 5.99
N ALA A 101 -11.80 -10.37 5.55
CA ALA A 101 -12.29 -11.53 6.29
C ALA A 101 -11.21 -12.62 6.42
N MET A 102 -10.56 -12.97 5.31
CA MET A 102 -9.45 -13.92 5.32
C MET A 102 -8.33 -13.48 6.27
N TRP A 103 -7.90 -12.22 6.19
CA TRP A 103 -6.85 -11.68 7.05
C TRP A 103 -7.22 -11.72 8.52
N HIS A 104 -8.49 -11.44 8.85
CA HIS A 104 -8.98 -11.46 10.23
C HIS A 104 -8.90 -12.86 10.86
N PHE A 105 -9.12 -13.92 10.08
CA PHE A 105 -9.04 -15.30 10.56
C PHE A 105 -7.63 -15.90 10.50
N LEU A 106 -6.80 -15.47 9.54
CA LEU A 106 -5.50 -16.10 9.28
C LEU A 106 -4.33 -15.41 9.99
N ILE A 107 -4.44 -14.16 10.40
CA ILE A 107 -3.29 -13.38 10.86
C ILE A 107 -3.57 -12.72 12.20
N SER A 108 -2.64 -12.94 13.14
CA SER A 108 -2.67 -12.34 14.47
C SER A 108 -1.53 -11.34 14.63
N SER A 109 -1.77 -10.27 15.38
CA SER A 109 -0.75 -9.22 15.60
C SER A 109 0.45 -9.70 16.41
N ASP A 110 0.23 -10.72 17.24
CA ASP A 110 1.26 -11.36 18.06
C ASP A 110 1.39 -12.85 17.68
N PRO A 111 2.61 -13.31 17.35
CA PRO A 111 2.86 -14.73 17.05
C PRO A 111 2.42 -15.67 18.18
N SER A 112 2.47 -15.24 19.43
CA SER A 112 2.10 -16.06 20.60
C SER A 112 0.59 -16.31 20.74
N GLN A 113 -0.22 -15.44 20.14
CA GLN A 113 -1.69 -15.56 20.15
C GLN A 113 -2.22 -16.26 18.89
N HIS A 114 -1.33 -16.64 17.96
CA HIS A 114 -1.72 -17.20 16.69
C HIS A 114 -2.15 -18.68 16.82
N PRO A 115 -3.37 -19.05 16.40
CA PRO A 115 -3.89 -20.40 16.63
C PRO A 115 -3.19 -21.47 15.78
N PHE A 116 -2.58 -21.11 14.65
CA PHE A 116 -1.97 -22.06 13.71
C PHE A 116 -0.44 -22.12 13.78
N ILE A 117 0.20 -21.43 14.74
CA ILE A 117 1.67 -21.41 14.82
C ILE A 117 2.22 -22.69 15.46
N SER A 118 3.31 -23.23 14.92
CA SER A 118 4.01 -24.35 15.54
C SER A 118 4.83 -23.88 16.74
N LYS A 119 4.92 -24.71 17.79
CA LYS A 119 5.77 -24.41 18.97
C LYS A 119 7.24 -24.18 18.59
N LYS A 120 7.74 -24.91 17.60
CA LYS A 120 9.13 -24.76 17.10
C LYS A 120 9.35 -23.41 16.44
N GLU A 121 8.39 -22.99 15.61
CA GLU A 121 8.42 -21.71 14.91
C GLU A 121 8.29 -20.54 15.89
N LEU A 122 7.36 -20.62 16.84
CA LEU A 122 7.20 -19.62 17.88
C LEU A 122 8.48 -19.44 18.70
N GLN A 123 9.14 -20.53 19.08
CA GLN A 123 10.40 -20.48 19.80
C GLN A 123 11.50 -19.83 18.96
N TYR A 124 11.63 -20.24 17.69
CA TYR A 124 12.59 -19.63 16.76
C TYR A 124 12.39 -18.12 16.60
N ILE A 125 11.14 -17.66 16.41
CA ILE A 125 10.83 -16.22 16.29
C ILE A 125 11.16 -15.47 17.59
N LYS A 126 10.84 -16.04 18.75
CA LYS A 126 11.14 -15.43 20.06
C LYS A 126 12.64 -15.32 20.32
N GLU A 127 13.40 -16.35 19.97
CA GLU A 127 14.86 -16.36 20.11
C GLU A 127 15.51 -15.39 19.13
N ALA A 128 15.07 -15.37 17.87
CA ALA A 128 15.66 -14.55 16.82
C ALA A 128 15.31 -13.06 16.92
N THR A 129 14.10 -12.72 17.37
CA THR A 129 13.66 -11.33 17.53
C THR A 129 14.25 -10.69 18.79
N GLY A 130 14.83 -11.50 19.68
CA GLY A 130 15.15 -11.12 21.05
C GLY A 130 13.85 -10.95 21.83
N ALA A 131 13.74 -11.55 23.02
CA ALA A 131 12.57 -11.47 23.87
C ALA A 131 11.98 -10.05 23.82
N THR A 132 10.86 -9.90 23.11
CA THR A 132 10.24 -8.60 22.90
C THR A 132 9.80 -8.16 24.27
N LYS A 133 10.56 -7.23 24.89
CA LYS A 133 10.22 -6.72 26.21
C LYS A 133 8.76 -6.34 26.20
N SER A 134 8.01 -6.76 27.22
CA SER A 134 6.63 -6.36 27.39
C SER A 134 6.53 -4.85 27.16
N LYS A 135 5.49 -4.38 26.45
CA LYS A 135 5.26 -2.95 26.21
C LYS A 135 5.36 -2.11 27.49
N ASP A 136 5.10 -2.72 28.64
CA ASP A 136 5.13 -2.10 29.96
C ASP A 136 6.55 -1.82 30.49
N GLU A 137 7.60 -2.37 29.88
CA GLU A 137 9.00 -2.19 30.31
C GLU A 137 9.82 -1.22 29.44
N LEU A 138 9.20 -0.60 28.44
CA LEU A 138 9.91 0.30 27.52
C LEU A 138 9.90 1.74 28.05
N PRO A 139 11.06 2.43 28.05
CA PRO A 139 11.10 3.85 28.38
C PRO A 139 10.25 4.65 27.36
N PRO A 140 9.73 5.84 27.75
CA PRO A 140 8.96 6.68 26.85
C PRO A 140 9.74 6.98 25.57
N THR A 141 9.04 6.95 24.43
CA THR A 141 9.67 7.17 23.12
C THR A 141 10.30 8.57 23.05
N PRO A 142 11.62 8.68 22.77
CA PRO A 142 12.33 9.95 22.78
C PRO A 142 12.07 10.74 21.48
N TRP A 143 10.87 11.33 21.36
CA TRP A 143 10.43 12.06 20.17
C TRP A 143 11.38 13.19 19.77
N ARG A 144 11.90 13.93 20.75
CA ARG A 144 12.82 15.04 20.50
C ARG A 144 14.10 14.54 19.82
N ASP A 145 14.70 13.48 20.35
CA ASP A 145 15.98 12.96 19.85
C ASP A 145 15.82 12.31 18.47
N ILE A 146 14.67 11.67 18.23
CA ILE A 146 14.33 11.14 16.89
C ILE A 146 14.22 12.30 15.89
N LEU A 147 13.46 13.35 16.21
CA LEU A 147 13.22 14.49 15.33
C LEU A 147 14.45 15.38 15.12
N THR A 148 15.43 15.38 16.02
CA THR A 148 16.70 16.11 15.85
C THR A 148 17.79 15.27 15.21
N SER A 149 17.55 13.98 14.94
CA SER A 149 18.56 13.08 14.37
C SER A 149 18.86 13.39 12.89
N VAL A 150 20.14 13.56 12.58
CA VAL A 150 20.61 13.77 11.19
C VAL A 150 20.24 12.61 10.25
N PRO A 151 20.37 11.32 10.66
CA PRO A 151 20.00 10.21 9.80
C PRO A 151 18.52 10.21 9.39
N LEU A 152 17.61 10.63 10.28
CA LEU A 152 16.19 10.73 9.96
C LEU A 152 15.96 11.77 8.85
N TRP A 153 16.50 12.97 9.00
CA TRP A 153 16.34 14.03 8.00
C TRP A 153 16.99 13.65 6.66
N GLY A 154 18.15 13.00 6.68
CA GLY A 154 18.78 12.46 5.48
C GLY A 154 17.87 11.47 4.75
N LEU A 155 17.22 10.55 5.49
CA LEU A 155 16.28 9.59 4.92
C LEU A 155 15.01 10.27 4.38
N ILE A 156 14.46 11.27 5.08
CA ILE A 156 13.28 12.03 4.64
C ILE A 156 13.58 12.73 3.31
N ILE A 157 14.71 13.45 3.22
CA ILE A 157 15.09 14.18 2.00
C ILE A 157 15.32 13.19 0.84
N ALA A 158 16.00 12.07 1.11
CA ALA A 158 16.23 11.04 0.11
C ALA A 158 14.90 10.45 -0.40
N GLN A 159 13.95 10.17 0.50
CA GLN A 159 12.63 9.65 0.13
C GLN A 159 11.83 10.66 -0.69
N ILE A 160 11.85 11.94 -0.31
CA ILE A 160 11.21 13.01 -1.10
C ILE A 160 11.80 13.08 -2.50
N GLY A 161 13.13 13.03 -2.63
CA GLY A 161 13.81 13.02 -3.93
C GLY A 161 13.45 11.80 -4.78
N HIS A 162 13.40 10.62 -4.16
CA HIS A 162 12.96 9.38 -4.81
C HIS A 162 11.53 9.50 -5.35
N ASP A 163 10.58 9.91 -4.51
CA ASP A 163 9.18 9.98 -4.88
C ASP A 163 8.93 11.07 -5.93
N TRP A 164 9.61 12.23 -5.80
CA TRP A 164 9.56 13.29 -6.80
C TRP A 164 10.04 12.78 -8.18
N GLY A 165 11.20 12.13 -8.22
CA GLY A 165 11.75 11.58 -9.46
C GLY A 165 10.83 10.55 -10.10
N LEU A 166 10.29 9.63 -9.29
CA LEU A 166 9.36 8.60 -9.75
C LEU A 166 8.08 9.20 -10.33
N PHE A 167 7.45 10.15 -9.63
CA PHE A 167 6.22 10.79 -10.11
C PHE A 167 6.45 11.64 -11.36
N THR A 168 7.60 12.31 -11.47
CA THR A 168 7.99 13.06 -12.67
C THR A 168 8.06 12.13 -13.88
N ILE A 169 8.76 10.99 -13.74
CA ILE A 169 8.86 10.00 -14.81
C ILE A 169 7.47 9.47 -15.19
N ILE A 170 6.65 9.04 -14.23
CA ILE A 170 5.32 8.48 -14.50
C ILE A 170 4.41 9.51 -15.19
N THR A 171 4.46 10.77 -14.78
CA THR A 171 3.54 11.81 -15.26
C THR A 171 3.98 12.40 -16.59
N ASP A 172 5.28 12.61 -16.79
CA ASP A 172 5.79 13.35 -17.95
C ASP A 172 6.29 12.43 -19.07
N LEU A 173 6.64 11.17 -18.79
CA LEU A 173 7.04 10.21 -19.84
C LEU A 173 5.95 10.01 -20.91
N PRO A 174 4.66 9.82 -20.58
CA PRO A 174 3.61 9.68 -21.59
C PRO A 174 3.44 10.95 -22.42
N LYS A 175 3.54 12.13 -21.79
CA LYS A 175 3.43 13.44 -22.45
C LYS A 175 4.61 13.66 -23.41
N TYR A 176 5.82 13.35 -22.96
CA TYR A 176 7.03 13.43 -23.75
C TYR A 176 6.93 12.52 -24.99
N MET A 177 6.58 11.24 -24.80
CA MET A 177 6.40 10.31 -25.92
C MET A 177 5.32 10.77 -26.90
N LYS A 178 4.20 11.33 -26.41
CA LYS A 178 3.16 11.89 -27.28
C LYS A 178 3.68 13.07 -28.09
N ASN A 179 4.30 14.05 -27.44
CA ASN A 179 4.78 15.27 -28.09
C ASN A 179 5.86 14.99 -29.15
N VAL A 180 6.77 14.06 -28.85
CA VAL A 180 7.82 13.64 -29.79
C VAL A 180 7.20 12.92 -31.00
N LYS A 181 6.27 11.99 -30.78
CA LYS A 181 5.54 11.33 -31.89
C LYS A 181 4.77 12.31 -32.76
N THR A 182 4.10 13.29 -32.15
CA THR A 182 3.38 14.34 -32.91
C THR A 182 4.33 15.17 -33.76
N LYS A 183 5.47 15.61 -33.22
CA LYS A 183 6.49 16.36 -33.97
C LYS A 183 7.04 15.58 -35.16
N PHE A 184 7.39 14.31 -34.99
CA PHE A 184 7.85 13.47 -36.10
C PHE A 184 6.79 13.31 -37.19
N ASN A 185 5.52 13.19 -36.82
CA ASN A 185 4.43 13.04 -37.78
C ASN A 185 4.19 14.34 -38.57
N GLU A 186 4.34 15.50 -37.93
CA GLU A 186 4.27 16.82 -38.59
C GLU A 186 5.46 17.06 -39.53
N GLU A 187 6.66 16.62 -39.18
CA GLU A 187 7.84 16.70 -40.07
C GLU A 187 7.72 15.75 -41.26
N ALA A 188 7.18 14.54 -41.05
CA ALA A 188 6.95 13.57 -42.13
C ALA A 188 5.86 14.02 -43.12
N GLN A 189 4.86 14.80 -42.69
CA GLN A 189 3.84 15.37 -43.57
C GLN A 189 4.33 16.60 -44.37
N LYS A 190 5.48 17.17 -44.02
CA LYS A 190 6.09 18.30 -44.74
C LYS A 190 7.05 17.85 -45.84
N LEU A 191 7.31 16.54 -45.96
CA LEU A 191 8.11 15.89 -47.01
C LEU A 191 7.18 15.28 -48.07
#